data_AF-A0A2D6BJ23-F1
#
_entry.id   AF-A0A2D6BJ23-F1
#
_cell.length_a   1.000
_cell.length_b   1.000
_cell.length_c   1.000
_cell.angle_alpha   90.00
_cell.angle_beta   90.00
_cell.angle_gamma   90.00
#
_symmetry.space_group_name_H-M   'P 1'
#
loop_
_entity.id
_entity.type
_entity.pdbx_description
1 polymer ?
#
loop_
_entity_poly.entity_id
_entity_poly.type
_entity_poly.pdbx_seq_one_letter_code
_entity_poly.pdbx_strand_id
1 'polypeptide(L)'
;MSTHHGDPTDGDEQPRGFEGDSGSGEERERSRNSRRRGERKEKILHTRISEQLAEDIRAIADDLRVPVSNLVRNVLEEAFSAAERVTDDVGDILDEVMGEAEKATEKLHRFRERHSDKEDVFRERMETASEQIGRAAESFADAVDRMAQRSRDRAARRAAEEEAEAAASHGTEHTRRPAPDPEPARAADFGDVVAWQPVVLNTPQRCAATGETIPAGAKAYMGIGSSGFTGLYVGEGALPVSQSA
;
A
#
# COMPACT_ATOMS: atom_id res chain seq x y z
N MET A 1 99.66 -47.11 -19.73
CA MET A 1 98.69 -48.09 -20.25
C MET A 1 97.29 -47.57 -19.98
N SER A 2 96.57 -47.33 -21.07
CA SER A 2 95.13 -47.51 -21.26
C SER A 2 94.09 -46.73 -20.43
N THR A 3 93.48 -45.78 -21.15
CA THR A 3 92.03 -45.68 -21.50
C THR A 3 90.99 -45.17 -20.50
N HIS A 4 90.51 -43.95 -20.77
CA HIS A 4 89.14 -43.62 -21.24
C HIS A 4 87.93 -44.36 -20.63
N HIS A 5 86.95 -43.61 -20.10
CA HIS A 5 85.67 -43.34 -20.79
C HIS A 5 84.83 -42.30 -20.02
N GLY A 6 84.23 -41.37 -20.77
CA GLY A 6 83.33 -40.33 -20.29
C GLY A 6 81.86 -40.75 -20.29
N ASP A 7 80.99 -39.75 -20.42
CA ASP A 7 79.55 -39.91 -20.63
C ASP A 7 78.72 -38.99 -19.70
N PRO A 8 77.78 -38.11 -20.11
CA PRO A 8 77.32 -36.97 -19.32
C PRO A 8 75.86 -37.21 -18.90
N THR A 9 75.17 -36.20 -18.38
CA THR A 9 73.77 -35.99 -18.74
C THR A 9 73.42 -34.53 -18.55
N ASP A 10 72.99 -33.95 -19.66
CA ASP A 10 72.18 -32.74 -19.80
C ASP A 10 70.99 -32.71 -18.85
N GLY A 11 70.58 -31.50 -18.51
CA GLY A 11 69.35 -31.25 -17.76
C GLY A 11 69.07 -29.76 -17.61
N ASP A 12 68.90 -29.10 -18.75
CA ASP A 12 67.91 -28.05 -19.02
C ASP A 12 67.58 -26.99 -17.96
N GLU A 13 67.93 -25.75 -18.32
CA GLU A 13 66.96 -24.70 -18.61
C GLU A 13 65.72 -24.50 -17.70
N GLN A 14 65.78 -23.34 -17.03
CA GLN A 14 64.81 -22.24 -17.11
C GLN A 14 64.02 -21.84 -15.83
N PRO A 15 63.65 -20.53 -15.76
CA PRO A 15 63.59 -19.74 -14.54
C PRO A 15 62.16 -19.66 -14.00
N ARG A 16 62.00 -19.15 -12.77
CA ARG A 16 60.82 -18.40 -12.36
C ARG A 16 61.10 -17.64 -11.08
N GLY A 17 60.84 -16.34 -11.14
CA GLY A 17 61.03 -15.40 -10.05
C GLY A 17 60.26 -15.81 -8.80
N PHE A 18 60.85 -15.52 -7.65
CA PHE A 18 60.09 -15.29 -6.45
C PHE A 18 60.18 -13.80 -6.17
N GLU A 19 59.21 -13.08 -6.74
CA GLU A 19 58.81 -11.76 -6.29
C GLU A 19 58.42 -11.89 -4.82
N GLY A 20 59.32 -11.44 -3.94
CA GLY A 20 59.09 -11.27 -2.51
C GLY A 20 59.44 -9.86 -2.07
N ASP A 21 59.29 -8.87 -2.95
CA ASP A 21 59.29 -7.44 -2.57
C ASP A 21 57.85 -7.01 -2.30
N SER A 22 57.32 -7.43 -1.15
CA SER A 22 56.00 -6.99 -0.68
C SER A 22 56.04 -6.45 0.76
N GLY A 23 57.21 -6.42 1.39
CA GLY A 23 57.39 -5.88 2.74
C GLY A 23 57.92 -4.45 2.82
N SER A 24 58.25 -3.81 1.68
CA SER A 24 58.96 -2.52 1.69
C SER A 24 58.07 -1.29 1.49
N GLY A 25 56.78 -1.46 1.16
CA GLY A 25 55.82 -0.37 0.95
C GLY A 25 55.30 0.27 2.24
N GLU A 26 54.77 -0.55 3.16
CA GLU A 26 54.10 -0.04 4.36
C GLU A 26 55.06 0.57 5.39
N GLU A 27 56.27 0.02 5.53
CA GLU A 27 57.28 0.60 6.42
C GLU A 27 57.84 1.92 5.86
N ARG A 28 57.98 2.04 4.53
CA ARG A 28 58.41 3.28 3.88
C ARG A 28 57.33 4.36 3.90
N GLU A 29 56.05 3.99 3.82
CA GLU A 29 54.93 4.93 4.00
C GLU A 29 54.78 5.40 5.44
N ARG A 30 54.87 4.50 6.43
CA ARG A 30 54.85 4.88 7.86
C ARG A 30 56.03 5.80 8.20
N SER A 31 57.22 5.52 7.65
CA SER A 31 58.41 6.35 7.87
C SER A 31 58.31 7.73 7.17
N ARG A 32 57.73 7.83 5.96
CA ARG A 32 57.48 9.13 5.30
C ARG A 32 56.40 9.96 6.00
N ASN A 33 55.36 9.32 6.54
CA ASN A 33 54.30 10.01 7.27
C ASN A 33 54.81 10.58 8.62
N SER A 34 55.70 9.85 9.30
CA SER A 34 56.32 10.33 10.55
C SER A 34 57.19 11.58 10.37
N ARG A 35 57.91 11.71 9.24
CA ARG A 35 58.78 12.87 8.95
C ARG A 35 58.02 14.14 8.55
N ARG A 36 56.78 14.03 8.07
CA ARG A 36 55.92 15.20 7.75
C ARG A 36 55.16 15.74 8.98
N ARG A 37 55.21 15.06 10.13
CA ARG A 37 54.53 15.47 11.36
C ARG A 37 55.35 16.46 12.21
N GLY A 38 56.66 16.57 11.95
CA GLY A 38 57.62 17.32 12.79
C GLY A 38 57.64 18.85 12.61
N GLU A 39 57.02 19.40 11.56
CA GLU A 39 57.02 20.85 11.29
C GLU A 39 55.63 21.47 11.38
N ARG A 40 54.76 20.91 12.25
CA ARG A 40 53.44 21.47 12.54
C ARG A 40 53.62 22.76 13.33
N LYS A 41 53.81 23.87 12.62
CA LYS A 41 53.52 25.20 13.14
C LYS A 41 52.16 25.13 13.82
N GLU A 42 52.11 25.35 15.13
CA GLU A 42 50.87 25.39 15.88
C GLU A 42 49.97 26.44 15.23
N LYS A 43 48.86 26.01 14.63
CA LYS A 43 47.89 26.92 14.03
C LYS A 43 47.03 27.46 15.17
N ILE A 44 47.30 28.70 15.56
CA ILE A 44 46.51 29.40 16.57
C ILE A 44 45.19 29.82 15.91
N LEU A 45 44.09 29.29 16.42
CA LEU A 45 42.74 29.69 16.03
C LEU A 45 42.25 30.74 17.02
N HIS A 46 41.91 31.93 16.52
CA HIS A 46 41.18 32.92 17.29
C HIS A 46 39.70 32.74 17.03
N THR A 47 38.97 32.26 18.04
CA THR A 47 37.53 32.12 18.03
C THR A 47 36.89 33.23 18.86
N ARG A 48 35.71 33.68 18.45
CA ARG A 48 34.89 34.58 19.27
C ARG A 48 33.94 33.72 20.10
N ILE A 49 33.98 33.89 21.40
CA ILE A 49 33.09 33.23 22.36
C ILE A 49 32.51 34.29 23.30
N SER A 50 31.35 34.02 23.88
CA SER A 50 30.79 34.89 24.93
C SER A 50 31.69 34.89 26.16
N GLU A 51 31.74 36.02 26.88
CA GLU A 51 32.51 36.14 28.13
C GLU A 51 32.14 35.06 29.15
N GLN A 52 30.85 34.77 29.29
CA GLN A 52 30.35 33.72 30.18
C GLN A 52 30.95 32.35 29.85
N LEU A 53 30.88 31.92 28.58
CA LEU A 53 31.49 30.66 28.15
C LEU A 53 33.01 30.62 28.35
N ALA A 54 33.70 31.75 28.21
CA ALA A 54 35.14 31.83 28.45
C ALA A 54 35.47 31.63 29.93
N GLU A 55 34.68 32.19 30.84
CA GLU A 55 34.79 31.98 32.28
C GLU A 55 34.50 30.53 32.66
N ASP A 56 33.44 29.93 32.11
CA ASP A 56 33.07 28.54 32.35
C ASP A 56 34.19 27.57 31.92
N ILE A 57 34.76 27.78 30.72
CA ILE A 57 35.87 26.96 30.22
C ILE A 57 37.10 27.08 31.13
N ARG A 58 37.42 28.29 31.63
CA ARG A 58 38.53 28.48 32.58
C ARG A 58 38.26 27.78 33.90
N ALA A 59 37.05 27.91 34.45
CA ALA A 59 36.68 27.27 35.71
C ALA A 59 36.79 25.75 35.63
N ILE A 60 36.31 25.15 34.53
CA ILE A 60 36.41 23.70 34.30
C ILE A 60 37.88 23.27 34.12
N ALA A 61 38.67 24.04 33.37
CA ALA A 61 40.09 23.75 33.17
C ALA A 61 40.89 23.81 34.49
N ASP A 62 40.57 24.78 35.36
CA ASP A 62 41.18 24.93 36.68
C ASP A 62 40.82 23.79 37.62
N ASP A 63 39.55 23.37 37.65
CA ASP A 63 39.09 22.23 38.44
C ASP A 63 39.80 20.93 38.02
N LEU A 64 39.93 20.73 36.70
CA LEU A 64 40.65 19.60 36.11
C LEU A 64 42.18 19.74 36.18
N ARG A 65 42.71 20.90 36.60
CA ARG A 65 44.15 21.24 36.65
C ARG A 65 44.87 21.04 35.31
N VAL A 66 44.21 21.36 34.20
CA VAL A 66 44.78 21.27 32.85
C VAL A 66 44.75 22.63 32.16
N PRO A 67 45.70 22.94 31.26
CA PRO A 67 45.62 24.16 30.46
C PRO A 67 44.35 24.18 29.59
N VAL A 68 43.70 25.34 29.51
CA VAL A 68 42.48 25.55 28.71
C VAL A 68 42.64 25.08 27.26
N SER A 69 43.81 25.32 26.65
CA SER A 69 44.08 24.91 25.27
C SER A 69 44.04 23.39 25.08
N ASN A 70 44.46 22.62 26.09
CA ASN A 70 44.42 21.17 26.06
C ASN A 70 43.01 20.64 26.26
N LEU A 71 42.24 21.25 27.16
CA LEU A 71 40.82 20.95 27.36
C LEU A 71 40.03 21.16 26.06
N VAL A 72 40.14 22.35 25.46
CA VAL A 72 39.43 22.70 24.23
C VAL A 72 39.83 21.76 23.09
N ARG A 73 41.11 21.42 22.96
CA ARG A 73 41.56 20.46 21.95
C ARG A 73 40.87 19.11 22.14
N ASN A 74 40.94 18.53 23.34
CA ASN A 74 40.39 17.21 23.62
C ASN A 74 38.88 17.17 23.41
N VAL A 75 38.15 18.19 23.87
CA VAL A 75 36.70 18.29 23.70
C VAL A 75 36.33 18.41 22.22
N LEU A 76 37.06 19.22 21.44
CA LEU A 76 36.80 19.31 20.01
C LEU A 76 37.12 17.99 19.30
N GLU A 77 38.26 17.37 19.58
CA GLU A 77 38.63 16.07 19.01
C GLU A 77 37.58 14.99 19.34
N GLU A 78 37.07 14.97 20.58
CA GLU A 78 36.03 14.04 21.00
C GLU A 78 34.68 14.35 20.35
N ALA A 79 34.26 15.61 20.30
CA ALA A 79 33.02 16.03 19.64
C ALA A 79 33.02 15.70 18.14
N PHE A 80 34.13 15.95 17.45
CA PHE A 80 34.27 15.57 16.04
C PHE A 80 34.30 14.06 15.86
N SER A 81 35.05 13.33 16.70
CA SER A 81 35.08 11.86 16.64
C SER A 81 33.72 11.23 16.95
N ALA A 82 32.89 11.86 17.79
CA ALA A 82 31.54 11.40 18.07
C ALA A 82 30.61 11.68 16.87
N ALA A 83 30.71 12.86 16.26
CA ALA A 83 29.93 13.22 15.08
C ALA A 83 30.24 12.33 13.86
N GLU A 84 31.52 11.98 13.65
CA GLU A 84 31.94 11.05 12.59
C GLU A 84 31.31 9.67 12.79
N ARG A 85 31.40 9.09 14.00
CA ARG A 85 30.77 7.79 14.30
C ARG A 85 29.27 7.77 14.06
N VAL A 86 28.56 8.80 14.53
CA VAL A 86 27.11 8.90 14.30
C VAL A 86 26.79 9.02 12.81
N THR A 87 27.63 9.69 12.03
CA THR A 87 27.42 9.82 10.58
C THR A 87 27.66 8.49 9.86
N ASP A 88 28.69 7.74 10.27
CA ASP A 88 28.97 6.40 9.75
C ASP A 88 27.81 5.43 10.09
N ASP A 89 27.35 5.43 11.35
CA ASP A 89 26.22 4.60 11.80
C ASP A 89 24.91 4.91 11.04
N VAL A 90 24.63 6.20 10.77
CA VAL A 90 23.46 6.61 9.98
C VAL A 90 23.59 6.17 8.53
N GLY A 91 24.80 6.20 7.95
CA GLY A 91 25.07 5.68 6.62
C GLY A 91 24.71 4.21 6.50
N ASP A 92 25.21 3.38 7.44
CA ASP A 92 24.96 1.94 7.46
C ASP A 92 23.47 1.60 7.60
N ILE A 93 22.74 2.34 8.45
CA ILE A 93 21.29 2.15 8.63
C ILE A 93 20.53 2.51 7.35
N LEU A 94 20.91 3.61 6.68
CA LEU A 94 20.28 4.01 5.43
C LEU A 94 20.51 2.98 4.33
N ASP A 95 21.72 2.43 4.23
CA ASP A 95 22.06 1.39 3.26
C ASP A 95 21.30 0.08 3.54
N GLU A 96 21.10 -0.29 4.81
CA GLU A 96 20.25 -1.42 5.19
C GLU A 96 18.79 -1.23 4.78
N VAL A 97 18.21 -0.06 5.08
CA VAL A 97 16.82 0.28 4.73
C VAL A 97 16.62 0.35 3.23
N MET A 98 17.56 0.96 2.49
CA MET A 98 17.51 1.02 1.03
C MET A 98 17.63 -0.38 0.42
N GLY A 99 18.55 -1.22 0.92
CA GLY A 99 18.68 -2.61 0.48
C GLY A 99 17.43 -3.46 0.74
N GLU A 100 16.69 -3.18 1.81
CA GLU A 100 15.40 -3.83 2.07
C GLU A 100 14.28 -3.31 1.15
N ALA A 101 14.24 -1.99 0.89
CA ALA A 101 13.29 -1.38 -0.03
C ALA A 101 13.45 -1.87 -1.48
N GLU A 102 14.69 -2.08 -1.93
CA GLU A 102 14.97 -2.68 -3.25
C GLU A 102 14.43 -4.12 -3.32
N LYS A 103 14.69 -4.95 -2.30
CA LYS A 103 14.17 -6.32 -2.23
C LYS A 103 12.64 -6.36 -2.18
N ALA A 104 12.01 -5.40 -1.50
CA ALA A 104 10.56 -5.29 -1.44
C ALA A 104 9.97 -4.91 -2.81
N THR A 105 10.60 -3.96 -3.51
CA THR A 105 10.22 -3.54 -4.86
C THR A 105 10.36 -4.69 -5.86
N GLU A 106 11.44 -5.46 -5.78
CA GLU A 106 11.66 -6.65 -6.62
C GLU A 106 10.60 -7.74 -6.35
N LYS A 107 10.25 -7.98 -5.07
CA LYS A 107 9.16 -8.90 -4.72
C LYS A 107 7.81 -8.44 -5.27
N LEU A 108 7.52 -7.14 -5.23
CA LEU A 108 6.31 -6.54 -5.79
C LEU A 108 6.25 -6.69 -7.31
N HIS A 109 7.37 -6.45 -8.01
CA HIS A 109 7.47 -6.64 -9.45
C HIS A 109 7.17 -8.11 -9.83
N ARG A 110 7.81 -9.06 -9.14
CA ARG A 110 7.60 -10.50 -9.37
C ARG A 110 6.18 -10.95 -9.06
N PHE A 111 5.53 -10.34 -8.08
CA PHE A 111 4.13 -10.63 -7.76
C PHE A 111 3.18 -10.10 -8.84
N ARG A 112 3.47 -8.90 -9.35
CA ARG A 112 2.69 -8.25 -10.41
C ARG A 112 2.77 -9.00 -11.74
N GLU A 113 3.95 -9.48 -12.14
CA GLU A 113 4.10 -10.31 -13.36
C GLU A 113 3.27 -11.60 -13.27
N ARG A 114 3.31 -12.29 -12.11
CA ARG A 114 2.48 -13.50 -11.92
C ARG A 114 0.98 -13.20 -11.87
N HIS A 115 0.59 -11.97 -11.58
CA HIS A 115 -0.82 -11.57 -11.54
C HIS A 115 -1.34 -11.20 -12.93
N SER A 116 -0.51 -10.58 -13.79
CA SER A 116 -0.97 -10.24 -15.16
C SER A 116 -1.19 -11.51 -16.00
N ASP A 117 -0.31 -12.52 -15.89
CA ASP A 117 -0.50 -13.80 -16.57
C ASP A 117 -1.80 -14.50 -16.15
N LYS A 118 -2.22 -14.36 -14.88
CA LYS A 118 -3.47 -14.93 -14.39
C LYS A 118 -4.69 -14.12 -14.83
N GLU A 119 -4.58 -12.80 -14.89
CA GLU A 119 -5.65 -11.93 -15.37
C GLU A 119 -5.92 -12.14 -16.87
N ASP A 120 -4.89 -12.38 -17.67
CA ASP A 120 -5.04 -12.65 -19.10
C ASP A 120 -5.74 -14.00 -19.33
N VAL A 121 -5.32 -15.05 -18.61
CA VAL A 121 -5.98 -16.38 -18.67
C VAL A 121 -7.42 -16.31 -18.14
N PHE A 122 -7.68 -15.53 -17.10
CA PHE A 122 -9.03 -15.34 -16.56
C PHE A 122 -9.92 -14.59 -17.54
N ARG A 123 -9.41 -13.53 -18.19
CA ARG A 123 -10.12 -12.73 -19.19
C ARG A 123 -10.51 -13.58 -20.40
N GLU A 124 -9.58 -14.37 -20.94
CA GLU A 124 -9.84 -15.29 -22.06
C GLU A 124 -10.93 -16.32 -21.73
N ARG A 125 -10.90 -16.85 -20.50
CA ARG A 125 -11.89 -17.82 -20.03
C ARG A 125 -13.26 -17.18 -19.80
N MET A 126 -13.29 -15.93 -19.37
CA MET A 126 -14.52 -15.15 -19.19
C MET A 126 -15.17 -14.77 -20.54
N GLU A 127 -14.35 -14.41 -21.53
CA GLU A 127 -14.81 -14.14 -22.89
C GLU A 127 -15.46 -15.38 -23.50
N THR A 128 -14.79 -16.53 -23.40
CA THR A 128 -15.33 -17.83 -23.85
C THR A 128 -16.64 -18.18 -23.14
N ALA A 129 -16.73 -17.94 -21.83
CA ALA A 129 -17.96 -18.18 -21.07
C ALA A 129 -19.09 -17.23 -21.50
N SER A 130 -18.79 -15.97 -21.79
CA SER A 130 -19.77 -14.98 -22.24
C SER A 130 -20.37 -15.34 -23.60
N GLU A 131 -19.54 -15.84 -24.53
CA GLU A 131 -20.03 -16.32 -25.83
C GLU A 131 -20.93 -17.55 -25.69
N GLN A 132 -20.60 -18.47 -24.78
CA GLN A 132 -21.43 -19.64 -24.51
C GLN A 132 -22.79 -19.24 -23.93
N ILE A 133 -22.81 -18.26 -23.02
CA ILE A 133 -24.05 -17.72 -22.45
C ILE A 133 -24.86 -17.00 -23.53
N GLY A 134 -24.22 -16.22 -24.40
CA GLY A 134 -24.88 -15.55 -25.53
C GLY A 134 -25.57 -16.55 -26.46
N ARG A 135 -24.85 -17.60 -26.88
CA ARG A 135 -25.41 -18.67 -27.72
C ARG A 135 -26.56 -19.42 -27.04
N ALA A 136 -26.47 -19.65 -25.73
CA ALA A 136 -27.55 -20.29 -24.97
C ALA A 136 -28.80 -19.39 -24.84
N ALA A 137 -28.60 -18.08 -24.66
CA ALA A 137 -29.69 -17.11 -24.58
C ALA A 137 -30.44 -16.98 -25.92
N GLU A 138 -29.72 -16.94 -27.04
CA GLU A 138 -30.33 -16.95 -28.39
C GLU A 138 -31.15 -18.23 -28.63
N SER A 139 -30.60 -19.39 -28.28
CA SER A 139 -31.31 -20.67 -28.40
C SER A 139 -32.60 -20.71 -27.55
N PHE A 140 -32.55 -20.12 -26.36
CA PHE A 140 -33.71 -20.01 -25.47
C PHE A 140 -34.77 -19.05 -26.03
N ALA A 141 -34.36 -17.89 -26.55
CA ALA A 141 -35.27 -16.93 -27.18
C ALA A 141 -36.03 -17.57 -28.35
N ASP A 142 -35.33 -18.29 -29.23
CA ASP A 142 -35.94 -19.06 -30.32
C ASP A 142 -36.94 -20.11 -29.82
N ALA A 143 -36.63 -20.77 -28.70
CA ALA A 143 -37.53 -21.76 -28.11
C ALA A 143 -38.81 -21.12 -27.55
N VAL A 144 -38.70 -19.95 -26.91
CA VAL A 144 -39.83 -19.18 -26.41
C VAL A 144 -40.70 -18.67 -27.55
N ASP A 145 -40.11 -18.14 -28.63
CA ASP A 145 -40.86 -17.69 -29.81
C ASP A 145 -41.63 -18.83 -30.47
N ARG A 146 -41.01 -20.01 -30.60
CA ARG A 146 -41.71 -21.22 -31.08
C ARG A 146 -42.87 -21.62 -30.18
N MET A 147 -42.72 -21.49 -28.86
CA MET A 147 -43.80 -21.79 -27.91
C MET A 147 -44.94 -20.76 -28.03
N ALA A 148 -44.61 -19.48 -28.13
CA ALA A 148 -45.57 -18.39 -28.31
C ALA A 148 -46.35 -18.56 -29.61
N GLN A 149 -45.68 -18.94 -30.71
CA GLN A 149 -46.34 -19.18 -31.99
C GLN A 149 -47.30 -20.37 -31.92
N ARG A 150 -46.90 -21.49 -31.30
CA ARG A 150 -47.82 -22.62 -31.05
C ARG A 150 -49.01 -22.23 -30.19
N SER A 151 -48.82 -21.36 -29.19
CA SER A 151 -49.92 -20.88 -28.35
C SER A 151 -50.91 -20.03 -29.14
N ARG A 152 -50.41 -19.16 -30.03
CA ARG A 152 -51.23 -18.35 -30.95
C ARG A 152 -51.98 -19.23 -31.94
N ASP A 153 -51.33 -20.24 -32.51
CA ASP A 153 -52.00 -21.19 -33.42
C ASP A 153 -53.11 -21.96 -32.71
N ARG A 154 -52.89 -22.38 -31.45
CA ARG A 154 -53.91 -23.04 -30.63
C ARG A 154 -55.05 -22.10 -30.27
N ALA A 155 -54.74 -20.86 -29.90
CA ALA A 155 -55.73 -19.84 -29.58
C ALA A 155 -56.55 -19.48 -30.82
N ALA A 156 -55.94 -19.35 -32.00
CA ALA A 156 -56.64 -19.12 -33.25
C ALA A 156 -57.58 -20.27 -33.62
N ARG A 157 -57.15 -21.53 -33.41
CA ARG A 157 -58.03 -22.69 -33.58
C ARG A 157 -59.20 -22.68 -32.61
N ARG A 158 -58.94 -22.39 -31.33
CA ARG A 158 -59.99 -22.27 -30.31
C ARG A 158 -60.94 -21.11 -30.59
N ALA A 159 -60.44 -19.96 -31.03
CA ALA A 159 -61.27 -18.83 -31.39
C ALA A 159 -62.13 -19.14 -32.63
N ALA A 160 -61.61 -19.90 -33.60
CA ALA A 160 -62.42 -20.37 -34.73
C ALA A 160 -63.50 -21.39 -34.30
N GLU A 161 -63.18 -22.26 -33.34
CA GLU A 161 -64.14 -23.20 -32.73
C GLU A 161 -65.18 -22.45 -31.86
N GLU A 162 -64.74 -21.51 -31.03
CA GLU A 162 -65.58 -20.67 -30.17
C GLU A 162 -66.37 -19.64 -30.96
N GLU A 163 -65.92 -19.11 -32.10
CA GLU A 163 -66.72 -18.23 -32.96
C GLU A 163 -67.82 -19.05 -33.67
N ALA A 164 -67.53 -20.31 -34.00
CA ALA A 164 -68.55 -21.27 -34.42
C ALA A 164 -69.55 -21.62 -33.28
N GLU A 165 -69.12 -21.58 -32.01
CA GLU A 165 -69.94 -21.89 -30.83
C GLU A 165 -70.63 -20.65 -30.20
N ALA A 166 -70.05 -19.46 -30.29
CA ALA A 166 -70.54 -18.18 -29.78
C ALA A 166 -71.52 -17.50 -30.74
N ALA A 167 -71.51 -17.89 -32.02
CA ALA A 167 -72.69 -17.77 -32.87
C ALA A 167 -73.94 -18.43 -32.22
N ALA A 168 -73.76 -19.33 -31.23
CA ALA A 168 -74.84 -19.94 -30.48
C ALA A 168 -75.09 -19.37 -29.08
N SER A 169 -74.27 -18.47 -28.51
CA SER A 169 -74.53 -17.91 -27.16
C SER A 169 -73.77 -16.62 -26.82
N HIS A 170 -74.47 -15.62 -26.25
CA HIS A 170 -73.92 -14.33 -25.83
C HIS A 170 -74.38 -13.99 -24.41
N GLY A 171 -73.50 -13.51 -23.52
CA GLY A 171 -73.92 -12.83 -22.28
C GLY A 171 -72.90 -12.62 -21.15
N THR A 172 -72.19 -11.48 -21.19
CA THR A 172 -71.80 -10.55 -20.09
C THR A 172 -70.62 -10.83 -19.12
N GLU A 173 -69.79 -9.78 -19.00
CA GLU A 173 -68.56 -9.58 -18.21
C GLU A 173 -68.77 -8.57 -17.05
N HIS A 174 -67.96 -8.65 -15.97
CA HIS A 174 -67.91 -7.58 -14.96
C HIS A 174 -66.53 -7.36 -14.30
N THR A 175 -66.28 -6.08 -13.98
CA THR A 175 -64.99 -5.39 -13.76
C THR A 175 -64.56 -5.30 -12.28
N ARG A 176 -63.25 -5.11 -12.03
CA ARG A 176 -62.56 -5.07 -10.71
C ARG A 176 -62.21 -3.64 -10.24
N ARG A 177 -62.10 -3.43 -8.91
CA ARG A 177 -61.88 -2.14 -8.20
C ARG A 177 -60.52 -2.08 -7.44
N PRO A 178 -59.87 -0.92 -7.22
CA PRO A 178 -58.57 -0.78 -6.53
C PRO A 178 -58.65 -0.33 -5.04
N ALA A 179 -57.50 -0.39 -4.34
CA ALA A 179 -57.29 -0.31 -2.88
C ALA A 179 -56.72 1.04 -2.36
N PRO A 180 -56.72 1.32 -1.02
CA PRO A 180 -56.37 2.63 -0.44
C PRO A 180 -55.01 2.70 0.31
N ASP A 181 -54.59 3.95 0.60
CA ASP A 181 -53.28 4.41 1.14
C ASP A 181 -53.06 4.31 2.68
N PRO A 182 -51.79 4.41 3.19
CA PRO A 182 -51.41 4.05 4.57
C PRO A 182 -51.24 5.21 5.59
N GLU A 183 -51.35 4.86 6.88
CA GLU A 183 -51.29 5.70 8.10
C GLU A 183 -49.86 6.10 8.58
N PRO A 184 -49.73 7.15 9.44
CA PRO A 184 -48.43 7.75 9.84
C PRO A 184 -47.64 6.98 10.92
N ALA A 185 -46.31 7.05 10.82
CA ALA A 185 -45.32 6.33 11.62
C ALA A 185 -45.11 6.88 13.04
N ARG A 186 -44.93 5.97 14.01
CA ARG A 186 -44.54 6.25 15.41
C ARG A 186 -43.07 6.66 15.50
N ALA A 187 -42.74 7.46 16.52
CA ALA A 187 -41.37 7.86 16.86
C ALA A 187 -40.47 6.63 17.07
N ALA A 188 -39.40 6.52 16.28
CA ALA A 188 -38.45 5.43 16.36
C ALA A 188 -37.52 5.57 17.56
N ASP A 189 -37.26 4.45 18.24
CA ASP A 189 -36.25 4.33 19.29
C ASP A 189 -34.88 4.04 18.66
N PHE A 190 -33.85 4.76 19.08
CA PHE A 190 -32.48 4.68 18.53
C PHE A 190 -31.47 4.21 19.58
N GLY A 191 -31.90 3.42 20.57
CA GLY A 191 -31.15 3.10 21.79
C GLY A 191 -29.67 2.70 21.63
N ASP A 192 -29.29 2.06 20.52
CA ASP A 192 -27.90 1.62 20.29
C ASP A 192 -27.00 2.66 19.60
N VAL A 193 -27.53 3.81 19.19
CA VAL A 193 -26.79 4.87 18.47
C VAL A 193 -26.14 5.82 19.47
N VAL A 194 -24.81 5.86 19.49
CA VAL A 194 -24.01 6.75 20.35
C VAL A 194 -23.59 8.06 19.66
N ALA A 195 -23.53 8.07 18.32
CA ALA A 195 -23.15 9.25 17.54
C ALA A 195 -23.75 9.23 16.13
N TRP A 196 -23.74 10.39 15.48
CA TRP A 196 -24.20 10.58 14.11
C TRP A 196 -23.09 11.14 13.22
N GLN A 197 -22.87 10.51 12.07
CA GLN A 197 -21.89 10.96 11.06
C GLN A 197 -22.64 11.50 9.82
N PRO A 198 -22.35 12.72 9.33
CA PRO A 198 -22.93 13.21 8.09
C PRO A 198 -22.44 12.42 6.88
N VAL A 199 -23.36 12.02 6.01
CA VAL A 199 -23.11 11.27 4.78
C VAL A 199 -23.97 11.78 3.62
N VAL A 200 -23.55 11.49 2.39
CA VAL A 200 -24.37 11.65 1.18
C VAL A 200 -24.65 10.25 0.63
N LEU A 201 -25.93 9.91 0.45
CA LEU A 201 -26.33 8.56 0.06
C LEU A 201 -26.06 8.30 -1.44
N ASN A 202 -25.57 7.11 -1.79
CA ASN A 202 -25.45 6.70 -3.20
C ASN A 202 -26.66 5.88 -3.70
N THR A 203 -27.48 5.37 -2.77
CA THR A 203 -28.70 4.61 -3.07
C THR A 203 -29.85 5.10 -2.19
N PRO A 204 -31.11 4.97 -2.62
CA PRO A 204 -32.24 5.31 -1.77
C PRO A 204 -32.23 4.47 -0.49
N GLN A 205 -32.41 5.11 0.66
CA GLN A 205 -32.46 4.44 1.97
C GLN A 205 -33.76 4.77 2.68
N ARG A 206 -34.24 3.86 3.53
CA ARG A 206 -35.40 4.16 4.37
C ARG A 206 -34.97 4.93 5.60
N CYS A 207 -35.58 6.07 5.86
CA CYS A 207 -35.34 6.85 7.06
C CYS A 207 -35.78 6.04 8.29
N ALA A 208 -34.87 5.83 9.23
CA ALA A 208 -35.18 5.12 10.47
C ALA A 208 -36.18 5.88 11.35
N ALA A 209 -36.25 7.21 11.23
CA ALA A 209 -37.14 8.06 12.04
C ALA A 209 -38.56 8.16 11.47
N THR A 210 -38.71 8.42 10.18
CA THR A 210 -40.01 8.69 9.55
C THR A 210 -40.55 7.51 8.76
N GLY A 211 -39.71 6.54 8.41
CA GLY A 211 -40.04 5.45 7.50
C GLY A 211 -40.14 5.87 6.02
N GLU A 212 -39.96 7.15 5.71
CA GLU A 212 -39.94 7.68 4.35
C GLU A 212 -38.64 7.32 3.63
N THR A 213 -38.69 7.24 2.30
CA THR A 213 -37.51 6.97 1.48
C THR A 213 -36.68 8.24 1.30
N ILE A 214 -35.44 8.22 1.76
CA ILE A 214 -34.41 9.21 1.48
C ILE A 214 -33.80 8.89 0.11
N PRO A 215 -33.86 9.79 -0.88
CA PRO A 215 -33.35 9.51 -2.22
C PRO A 215 -31.82 9.47 -2.26
N ALA A 216 -31.26 8.82 -3.29
CA ALA A 216 -29.83 8.92 -3.59
C ALA A 216 -29.43 10.38 -3.86
N GLY A 217 -28.23 10.76 -3.42
CA GLY A 217 -27.69 12.12 -3.49
C GLY A 217 -28.12 13.05 -2.36
N ALA A 218 -29.09 12.65 -1.53
CA ALA A 218 -29.51 13.45 -0.38
C ALA A 218 -28.50 13.37 0.78
N LYS A 219 -28.41 14.46 1.54
CA LYS A 219 -27.69 14.50 2.82
C LYS A 219 -28.48 13.74 3.87
N ALA A 220 -27.79 12.88 4.59
CA ALA A 220 -28.33 12.08 5.68
C ALA A 220 -27.31 11.94 6.80
N TYR A 221 -27.77 11.39 7.91
CA TYR A 221 -26.94 11.09 9.07
C TYR A 221 -26.93 9.59 9.30
N MET A 222 -25.73 9.06 9.46
CA MET A 222 -25.45 7.65 9.65
C MET A 222 -25.23 7.37 11.13
N GLY A 223 -25.98 6.42 11.70
CA GLY A 223 -25.88 6.07 13.11
C GLY A 223 -24.64 5.21 13.40
N ILE A 224 -23.83 5.64 14.37
CA ILE A 224 -22.69 4.90 14.92
C ILE A 224 -23.07 4.44 16.32
N GLY A 225 -22.98 3.14 16.57
CA GLY A 225 -23.22 2.51 17.86
C GLY A 225 -21.93 2.03 18.50
N SER A 226 -22.04 1.41 19.67
CA SER A 226 -20.90 0.93 20.47
C SER A 226 -20.10 -0.17 19.76
N SER A 227 -20.74 -0.96 18.89
CA SER A 227 -20.10 -1.98 18.05
C SER A 227 -19.70 -1.49 16.65
N GLY A 228 -19.81 -0.19 16.36
CA GLY A 228 -19.53 0.40 15.05
C GLY A 228 -20.78 0.81 14.27
N PHE A 229 -20.79 0.61 12.96
CA PHE A 229 -21.89 1.08 12.10
C PHE A 229 -23.19 0.30 12.35
N THR A 230 -24.30 1.01 12.56
CA THR A 230 -25.60 0.42 12.92
C THR A 230 -26.49 0.06 11.73
N GLY A 231 -26.16 0.48 10.51
CA GLY A 231 -27.07 0.32 9.37
C GLY A 231 -28.18 1.37 9.29
N LEU A 232 -28.30 2.25 10.30
CA LEU A 232 -29.38 3.23 10.40
C LEU A 232 -29.03 4.54 9.72
N TYR A 233 -29.97 5.04 8.92
CA TYR A 233 -29.89 6.35 8.26
C TYR A 233 -31.08 7.22 8.66
N VAL A 234 -30.81 8.48 8.96
CA VAL A 234 -31.83 9.48 9.29
C VAL A 234 -31.68 10.67 8.35
N GLY A 235 -32.80 11.17 7.83
CA GLY A 235 -32.80 12.33 6.93
C GLY A 235 -32.41 13.60 7.68
N GLU A 236 -31.92 14.61 6.97
CA GLU A 236 -31.42 15.86 7.56
C GLU A 236 -32.44 16.57 8.47
N GLY A 237 -33.73 16.53 8.14
CA GLY A 237 -34.80 17.11 8.95
C GLY A 237 -35.34 16.22 10.08
N ALA A 238 -34.84 15.00 10.23
CA ALA A 238 -35.37 14.00 11.16
C ALA A 238 -34.36 13.60 12.25
N LEU A 239 -33.23 14.29 12.34
CA LEU A 239 -32.26 14.11 13.42
C LEU A 239 -32.91 14.39 14.78
N PRO A 240 -32.74 13.51 15.78
CA PRO A 240 -33.12 13.82 17.14
C PRO A 240 -32.21 14.94 17.65
N VAL A 241 -32.72 16.17 17.69
CA VAL A 241 -32.05 17.26 18.38
C VAL A 241 -31.95 16.89 19.86
N SER A 242 -30.72 16.86 20.40
CA SER A 242 -30.53 16.74 21.83
C SER A 242 -31.27 17.90 22.48
N GLN A 243 -32.37 17.62 23.18
CA GLN A 243 -33.00 18.64 24.02
C GLN A 243 -31.98 18.98 25.10
N SER A 244 -31.34 20.14 24.96
CA SER A 244 -30.46 20.70 25.98
C SER A 244 -31.30 20.93 27.23
N ALA A 245 -31.02 20.16 28.29
CA ALA A 245 -31.46 20.43 29.64
C ALA A 245 -30.58 21.51 30.27
#